data_AF-A0A6C0AM83-F1
#
_entry.id   AF-A0A6C0AM83-F1
#
_cell.length_a   1.000
_cell.length_b   1.000
_cell.length_c   1.000
_cell.angle_alpha   90.00
_cell.angle_beta   90.00
_cell.angle_gamma   90.00
#
_symmetry.space_group_name_H-M   'P 1'
#
loop_
_entity.id
_entity.type
_entity.pdbx_description
1 polymer ?
#
loop_
_entity_poly.entity_id
_entity_poly.type
_entity_poly.pdbx_seq_one_letter_code
_entity_poly.pdbx_strand_id
1 'polypeptide(L)'
;MSLLINKTQKELTQYKTKLSEETSTQSDLDIDTKLSLLMKSLTDFYRDSIYIEQIKSIIDQNSVISLRILDWFITNYSKKHRTIITNNKRSIDVYQNYKLQLKSFSKRQFDPFCRKNKIIFYYNDEDYIETSCGQLCFFRWCFENNILNYVKDNLSIIEQDMKNSLKSKKNMKTPESCQKRQPLSVSASRSVSKQNVKYTVKFD
;
A
#
# COMPACT_ATOMS: atom_id res chain seq x y z
N MET A 1 58.71 1.32 7.60
CA MET A 1 57.28 1.63 7.77
C MET A 1 56.43 1.50 6.48
N SER A 2 56.90 0.82 5.42
CA SER A 2 56.17 0.66 4.16
C SER A 2 55.72 -0.78 3.83
N LEU A 3 56.06 -1.76 4.68
CA LEU A 3 55.75 -3.18 4.42
C LEU A 3 54.49 -3.70 5.14
N LEU A 4 53.93 -2.95 6.10
CA LEU A 4 52.71 -3.33 6.82
C LEU A 4 51.41 -2.83 6.16
N ILE A 5 51.48 -1.85 5.25
CA ILE A 5 50.29 -1.25 4.61
C ILE A 5 49.83 -2.04 3.37
N ASN A 6 50.74 -2.79 2.72
CA ASN A 6 50.41 -3.55 1.51
C ASN A 6 49.79 -4.94 1.77
N LYS A 7 49.86 -5.47 3.00
CA LYS A 7 49.24 -6.76 3.36
C LYS A 7 47.72 -6.63 3.54
N THR A 8 47.25 -5.52 4.10
CA THR A 8 45.82 -5.25 4.34
C THR A 8 45.04 -4.93 3.07
N GLN A 9 45.67 -4.30 2.07
CA GLN A 9 44.97 -4.02 0.80
C GLN A 9 44.71 -5.29 -0.02
N LYS A 10 45.63 -6.27 -0.03
CA LYS A 10 45.40 -7.55 -0.73
C LYS A 10 44.32 -8.41 -0.06
N GLU A 11 44.21 -8.38 1.27
CA GLU A 11 43.12 -9.05 1.99
C GLU A 11 41.77 -8.39 1.71
N LEU A 12 41.68 -7.06 1.67
CA LEU A 12 40.44 -6.33 1.34
C LEU A 12 39.95 -6.60 -0.09
N THR A 13 40.86 -6.75 -1.07
CA THR A 13 40.48 -7.12 -2.44
C THR A 13 39.98 -8.56 -2.51
N GLN A 14 40.58 -9.49 -1.75
CA GLN A 14 40.15 -10.88 -1.68
C GLN A 14 38.77 -11.03 -1.00
N TYR A 15 38.45 -10.17 -0.02
CA TYR A 15 37.12 -10.09 0.60
C TYR A 15 36.05 -9.49 -0.34
N LYS A 16 36.42 -8.56 -1.23
CA LYS A 16 35.50 -8.03 -2.26
C LYS A 16 35.19 -9.05 -3.36
N THR A 17 36.16 -9.89 -3.75
CA THR A 17 35.94 -10.91 -4.79
C THR A 17 35.19 -12.14 -4.26
N LYS A 18 35.29 -12.46 -2.96
CA LYS A 18 34.55 -13.59 -2.36
C LYS A 18 33.08 -13.29 -2.04
N LEU A 19 32.67 -12.02 -1.95
CA LEU A 19 31.27 -11.67 -1.65
C LEU A 19 30.36 -11.69 -2.89
N SER A 20 30.92 -11.88 -4.09
CA SER A 20 30.19 -11.89 -5.36
C SER A 20 29.87 -13.27 -5.93
N GLU A 21 30.34 -14.37 -5.32
CA GLU A 21 30.25 -15.71 -5.94
C GLU A 21 29.39 -16.75 -5.20
N GLU A 22 28.74 -16.42 -4.08
CA GLU A 22 27.92 -17.40 -3.37
C GLU A 22 26.41 -17.18 -3.57
N THR A 23 25.89 -17.90 -4.57
CA THR A 23 24.51 -18.40 -4.73
C THR A 23 23.43 -17.43 -5.24
N SER A 24 23.50 -17.03 -6.52
CA SER A 24 22.32 -16.57 -7.26
C SER A 24 21.64 -17.76 -7.94
N THR A 25 20.60 -18.29 -7.30
CA THR A 25 19.69 -19.22 -7.96
C THR A 25 18.93 -18.48 -9.08
N GLN A 26 18.66 -19.15 -10.20
CA GLN A 26 17.96 -18.64 -11.40
C GLN A 26 16.68 -17.80 -11.09
N SER A 27 16.06 -17.99 -9.92
CA SER A 27 14.92 -17.22 -9.43
C SER A 27 15.21 -15.75 -9.10
N ASP A 28 16.45 -15.39 -8.74
CA ASP A 28 16.78 -14.04 -8.28
C ASP A 28 16.88 -13.02 -9.43
N LEU A 29 17.32 -13.47 -10.61
CA LEU A 29 17.35 -12.66 -11.84
C LEU A 29 15.93 -12.34 -12.37
N ASP A 30 14.99 -13.26 -12.20
CA ASP A 30 13.60 -13.10 -12.66
C ASP A 30 12.79 -12.17 -11.73
N ILE A 31 13.11 -12.19 -10.43
CA ILE A 31 12.57 -11.26 -9.42
C ILE A 31 12.95 -9.81 -9.75
N ASP A 32 14.19 -9.58 -10.20
CA ASP A 32 14.68 -8.25 -10.54
C ASP A 32 14.05 -7.71 -11.84
N THR A 33 13.76 -8.60 -12.79
CA THR A 33 13.08 -8.24 -14.05
C THR A 33 11.62 -7.83 -13.80
N LYS A 34 10.89 -8.55 -12.94
CA LYS A 34 9.50 -8.18 -12.59
C LYS A 34 9.44 -6.89 -11.77
N LEU A 35 10.36 -6.72 -10.82
CA LEU A 35 10.45 -5.51 -10.01
C LEU A 35 10.85 -4.29 -10.83
N SER A 36 11.82 -4.43 -11.75
CA SER A 36 12.23 -3.35 -12.64
C SER A 36 11.10 -2.93 -13.59
N LEU A 37 10.35 -3.88 -14.16
CA LEU A 37 9.16 -3.58 -14.96
C LEU A 37 8.09 -2.83 -14.15
N LEU A 38 7.86 -3.25 -12.91
CA LEU A 38 6.93 -2.57 -12.00
C LEU A 38 7.41 -1.15 -11.69
N MET A 39 8.68 -0.98 -11.35
CA MET A 39 9.27 0.33 -11.05
C MET A 39 9.22 1.26 -12.26
N LYS A 40 9.47 0.76 -13.47
CA LYS A 40 9.29 1.52 -14.70
C LYS A 40 7.83 1.98 -14.87
N SER A 41 6.87 1.08 -14.69
CA SER A 41 5.45 1.42 -14.76
C SER A 41 5.03 2.44 -13.70
N LEU A 42 5.59 2.36 -12.49
CA LEU A 42 5.34 3.36 -11.45
C LEU A 42 5.94 4.71 -11.82
N THR A 43 7.18 4.72 -12.33
CA THR A 43 7.86 5.95 -12.77
C THR A 43 7.06 6.65 -13.87
N ASP A 44 6.55 5.89 -14.85
CA ASP A 44 5.72 6.44 -15.92
C ASP A 44 4.39 7.01 -15.38
N PHE A 45 3.77 6.35 -14.39
CA PHE A 45 2.52 6.82 -13.77
C PHE A 45 2.72 8.11 -12.96
N TYR A 46 3.83 8.20 -12.23
CA TYR A 46 4.17 9.33 -11.37
C TYR A 46 4.92 10.45 -12.08
N ARG A 47 4.97 10.42 -13.40
CA ARG A 47 5.52 11.52 -14.20
C ARG A 47 4.74 12.82 -14.02
N ASP A 48 3.45 12.72 -13.70
CA ASP A 48 2.64 13.87 -13.30
C ASP A 48 2.97 14.25 -11.85
N SER A 49 3.53 15.45 -11.67
CA SER A 49 3.96 15.96 -10.37
C SER A 49 2.82 16.09 -9.37
N ILE A 50 1.58 16.23 -9.84
CA ILE A 50 0.38 16.36 -8.98
C ILE A 50 0.24 15.13 -8.06
N TYR A 51 0.51 13.92 -8.58
CA TYR A 51 0.39 12.70 -7.78
C TYR A 51 1.48 12.63 -6.70
N ILE A 52 2.69 13.05 -7.02
CA ILE A 52 3.81 13.06 -6.07
C ILE A 52 3.59 14.11 -4.99
N GLU A 53 3.12 15.31 -5.35
CA GLU A 53 2.77 16.34 -4.37
C GLU A 53 1.69 15.86 -3.40
N GLN A 54 0.66 15.15 -3.90
CA GLN A 54 -0.38 14.57 -3.06
C GLN A 54 0.15 13.48 -2.13
N ILE A 55 1.03 12.59 -2.63
CA ILE A 55 1.68 11.58 -1.81
C ILE A 55 2.50 12.25 -0.71
N LYS A 56 3.33 13.23 -1.07
CA LYS A 56 4.18 13.97 -0.14
C LYS A 56 3.34 14.67 0.94
N SER A 57 2.27 15.34 0.54
CA SER A 57 1.33 15.98 1.48
C SER A 57 0.73 15.01 2.51
N ILE A 58 0.44 13.77 2.10
CA ILE A 58 -0.10 12.72 2.98
C ILE A 58 0.98 12.13 3.89
N ILE A 59 2.20 11.93 3.38
CA ILE A 59 3.33 11.38 4.13
C ILE A 59 3.82 12.38 5.19
N ASP A 60 3.97 13.64 4.81
CA ASP A 60 4.42 14.74 5.69
C ASP A 60 3.34 15.18 6.68
N GLN A 61 2.16 14.56 6.65
CA GLN A 61 1.01 14.86 7.53
C GLN A 61 0.46 16.28 7.38
N ASN A 62 0.73 16.93 6.25
CA ASN A 62 0.18 18.26 5.90
C ASN A 62 -1.25 18.16 5.36
N SER A 63 -1.66 16.97 4.89
CA SER A 63 -3.01 16.70 4.41
C SER A 63 -3.99 16.41 5.55
N VAL A 64 -5.25 16.80 5.35
CA VAL A 64 -6.37 16.40 6.23
C VAL A 64 -6.52 14.86 6.24
N ILE A 65 -6.12 14.19 5.16
CA ILE A 65 -6.20 12.73 5.04
C ILE A 65 -4.86 12.12 5.47
N SER A 66 -4.89 11.36 6.57
CA SER A 66 -3.73 10.57 7.01
C SER A 66 -3.74 9.15 6.43
N LEU A 67 -2.55 8.53 6.36
CA LEU A 67 -2.41 7.11 6.03
C LEU A 67 -3.27 6.20 6.92
N ARG A 68 -3.45 6.57 8.19
CA ARG A 68 -4.23 5.78 9.15
C ARG A 68 -5.73 5.82 8.85
N ILE A 69 -6.24 6.96 8.41
CA ILE A 69 -7.64 7.13 7.99
C ILE A 69 -7.88 6.34 6.69
N LEU A 70 -6.96 6.42 5.73
CA LEU A 70 -7.02 5.64 4.50
C LEU A 70 -7.04 4.13 4.78
N ASP A 71 -6.11 3.63 5.60
CA ASP A 71 -6.08 2.22 6.01
C ASP A 71 -7.36 1.80 6.73
N TRP A 72 -7.88 2.63 7.65
CA TRP A 72 -9.15 2.37 8.33
C TRP A 72 -10.32 2.28 7.35
N PHE A 73 -10.39 3.24 6.42
CA PHE A 73 -11.43 3.28 5.40
C PHE A 73 -11.46 1.98 4.58
N ILE A 74 -10.30 1.57 4.07
CA ILE A 74 -10.19 0.42 3.17
C ILE A 74 -10.38 -0.91 3.91
N THR A 75 -9.81 -1.07 5.10
CA THR A 75 -9.80 -2.37 5.79
C THR A 75 -11.00 -2.60 6.70
N ASN A 76 -11.62 -1.53 7.21
CA ASN A 76 -12.69 -1.62 8.21
C ASN A 76 -13.99 -0.96 7.75
N TYR A 77 -13.96 0.33 7.41
CA TYR A 77 -15.19 1.06 7.07
C TYR A 77 -15.88 0.46 5.84
N SER A 78 -15.15 0.30 4.74
CA SER A 78 -15.69 -0.24 3.49
C SER A 78 -16.10 -1.71 3.62
N LYS A 79 -15.43 -2.47 4.49
CA LYS A 79 -15.81 -3.84 4.83
C LYS A 79 -17.14 -3.90 5.59
N LYS A 80 -17.38 -2.96 6.51
CA LYS A 80 -18.58 -2.87 7.34
C LYS A 80 -19.78 -2.31 6.58
N HIS A 81 -19.58 -1.31 5.73
CA HIS A 81 -20.64 -0.58 5.03
C HIS A 81 -20.80 -0.97 3.55
N ARG A 82 -19.95 -1.86 3.01
CA ARG A 82 -19.90 -2.22 1.58
C ARG A 82 -19.85 -0.98 0.68
N THR A 83 -18.73 -0.26 0.74
CA THR A 83 -18.53 0.94 -0.08
C THR A 83 -18.22 0.58 -1.53
N ILE A 84 -19.08 1.02 -2.44
CA ILE A 84 -18.91 0.85 -3.89
C ILE A 84 -18.66 2.21 -4.51
N ILE A 85 -17.49 2.39 -5.12
CA ILE A 85 -17.13 3.63 -5.82
C ILE A 85 -17.32 3.40 -7.32
N THR A 86 -18.06 4.30 -7.96
CA THR A 86 -18.28 4.27 -9.41
C THR A 86 -17.44 5.36 -10.05
N ASN A 87 -16.48 4.96 -10.90
CA ASN A 87 -15.65 5.87 -11.68
C ASN A 87 -15.95 5.64 -13.17
N ASN A 88 -16.56 6.63 -13.82
CA ASN A 88 -16.91 6.83 -15.26
C ASN A 88 -17.41 5.63 -16.09
N LYS A 89 -16.92 4.40 -15.90
CA LYS A 89 -17.36 3.14 -16.52
C LYS A 89 -17.23 1.88 -15.64
N ARG A 90 -16.64 1.98 -14.44
CA ARG A 90 -16.40 0.83 -13.55
C ARG A 90 -16.89 1.13 -12.13
N SER A 91 -17.66 0.20 -11.57
CA SER A 91 -18.00 0.18 -10.16
C SER A 91 -17.11 -0.84 -9.46
N ILE A 92 -16.41 -0.41 -8.41
CA ILE A 92 -15.54 -1.28 -7.62
C ILE A 92 -16.10 -1.38 -6.20
N ASP A 93 -16.12 -2.60 -5.66
CA ASP A 93 -16.25 -2.80 -4.22
C ASP A 93 -14.86 -2.59 -3.61
N VAL A 94 -14.70 -1.52 -2.84
CA VAL A 94 -13.38 -1.07 -2.33
C VAL A 94 -12.68 -2.18 -1.55
N TYR A 95 -13.40 -2.83 -0.64
CA TYR A 95 -12.84 -3.86 0.22
C TYR A 95 -12.44 -5.11 -0.57
N GLN A 96 -13.30 -5.57 -1.48
CA GLN A 96 -13.00 -6.75 -2.29
C GLN A 96 -11.85 -6.47 -3.28
N ASN A 97 -11.86 -5.31 -3.93
CA ASN A 97 -10.80 -4.95 -4.87
C ASN A 97 -9.45 -4.84 -4.16
N TYR A 98 -9.40 -4.17 -3.00
CA TYR A 98 -8.19 -4.11 -2.17
C TYR A 98 -7.66 -5.50 -1.81
N LYS A 99 -8.55 -6.43 -1.45
CA LYS A 99 -8.18 -7.81 -1.14
C LYS A 99 -7.65 -8.57 -2.36
N LEU A 100 -8.12 -8.26 -3.56
CA LEU A 100 -7.56 -8.79 -4.81
C LEU A 100 -6.17 -8.21 -5.08
N GLN A 101 -5.95 -6.91 -4.85
CA GLN A 101 -4.62 -6.30 -5.01
C GLN A 101 -3.57 -6.94 -4.10
N LEU A 102 -3.92 -7.18 -2.82
CA LEU A 102 -3.04 -7.86 -1.87
C LEU A 102 -2.65 -9.29 -2.32
N LYS A 103 -3.51 -9.96 -3.09
CA LYS A 103 -3.22 -11.28 -3.67
C LYS A 103 -2.30 -11.15 -4.88
N SER A 104 -2.57 -10.20 -5.78
CA SER A 104 -1.80 -10.02 -7.01
C SER A 104 -0.38 -9.50 -6.78
N PHE A 105 -0.22 -8.51 -5.89
CA PHE A 105 1.06 -7.85 -5.61
C PHE A 105 1.86 -8.49 -4.47
N SER A 106 1.36 -9.56 -3.86
CA SER A 106 1.82 -10.04 -2.54
C SER A 106 1.65 -8.97 -1.45
N LYS A 107 1.42 -9.40 -0.20
CA LYS A 107 1.22 -8.47 0.93
C LYS A 107 2.39 -7.49 1.16
N ARG A 108 3.57 -7.78 0.63
CA ARG A 108 4.78 -6.95 0.77
C ARG A 108 4.84 -5.80 -0.23
N GLN A 109 4.28 -5.94 -1.44
CA GLN A 109 4.35 -4.92 -2.49
C GLN A 109 3.05 -4.08 -2.55
N PHE A 110 2.27 -4.08 -1.48
CA PHE A 110 1.03 -3.29 -1.37
C PHE A 110 0.78 -2.92 0.11
N ASP A 111 1.67 -2.09 0.66
CA ASP A 111 1.65 -1.66 2.07
C ASP A 111 1.65 -0.12 2.16
N PRO A 112 0.60 0.50 2.73
CA PRO A 112 0.53 1.95 2.88
C PRO A 112 1.56 2.54 3.84
N PHE A 113 2.11 1.77 4.78
CA PHE A 113 2.91 2.29 5.90
C PHE A 113 4.43 2.20 5.71
N CYS A 114 4.92 1.95 4.49
CA CYS A 114 6.35 1.94 4.16
C CYS A 114 7.23 1.16 5.18
N ARG A 115 6.76 0.01 5.66
CA ARG A 115 7.39 -0.67 6.82
C ARG A 115 8.68 -1.42 6.48
N LYS A 116 8.89 -1.74 5.20
CA LYS A 116 10.00 -2.56 4.70
C LYS A 116 10.43 -2.08 3.32
N ASN A 117 11.68 -2.36 2.95
CA ASN A 117 12.25 -2.11 1.62
C ASN A 117 12.10 -0.65 1.17
N LYS A 118 12.66 0.24 1.97
CA LYS A 118 12.70 1.67 1.63
C LYS A 118 13.60 1.89 0.42
N ILE A 119 13.14 2.72 -0.48
CA ILE A 119 13.82 3.13 -1.71
C ILE A 119 13.76 4.65 -1.80
N ILE A 120 14.77 5.22 -2.44
CA ILE A 120 14.78 6.62 -2.82
C ILE A 120 14.12 6.71 -4.20
N PHE A 121 13.01 7.43 -4.28
CA PHE A 121 12.30 7.67 -5.53
C PHE A 121 12.49 9.12 -5.96
N TYR A 122 13.22 9.31 -7.06
CA TYR A 122 13.45 10.62 -7.67
C TYR A 122 12.25 10.97 -8.55
N TYR A 123 11.65 12.13 -8.32
CA TYR A 123 10.55 12.64 -9.15
C TYR A 123 10.98 13.85 -9.99
N ASN A 124 12.05 14.52 -9.59
CA ASN A 124 12.79 15.52 -10.37
C ASN A 124 14.29 15.16 -10.34
N ASP A 125 15.10 15.88 -11.10
CA ASP A 125 16.56 15.68 -11.14
C ASP A 125 17.22 15.91 -9.77
N GLU A 126 16.65 16.79 -8.95
CA GLU A 126 17.21 17.20 -7.64
C GLU A 126 16.40 16.68 -6.44
N ASP A 127 15.09 16.43 -6.64
CA ASP A 127 14.19 16.10 -5.54
C ASP A 127 13.85 14.61 -5.47
N TYR A 128 13.81 14.09 -4.25
CA TYR A 128 13.46 12.71 -3.97
C TYR A 128 12.49 12.56 -2.79
N ILE A 129 11.81 11.41 -2.75
CA ILE A 129 11.02 10.95 -1.61
C ILE A 129 11.56 9.60 -1.11
N GLU A 130 11.64 9.44 0.21
CA GLU A 130 11.91 8.14 0.83
C GLU A 130 10.59 7.36 0.92
N THR A 131 10.43 6.34 0.08
CA THR A 131 9.18 5.57 -0.03
C THR A 131 9.46 4.08 -0.19
N SER A 132 8.46 3.25 -0.45
CA SER A 132 8.63 1.86 -0.85
C SER A 132 7.85 1.58 -2.12
N CYS A 133 8.30 0.58 -2.89
CA CYS A 133 7.54 0.11 -4.06
C CYS A 133 6.08 -0.22 -3.70
N GLY A 134 5.86 -0.80 -2.51
CA GLY A 134 4.52 -1.12 -2.04
C GLY A 134 3.66 0.08 -1.67
N GLN A 135 4.27 1.15 -1.15
CA GLN A 135 3.58 2.40 -0.86
C GLN A 135 3.20 3.12 -2.15
N LEU A 136 4.10 3.14 -3.14
CA LEU A 136 3.81 3.66 -4.48
C LEU A 136 2.69 2.88 -5.18
N CYS A 137 2.70 1.54 -5.11
CA CYS A 137 1.61 0.74 -5.67
C CYS A 137 0.26 1.01 -4.98
N PHE A 138 0.27 1.16 -3.65
CA PHE A 138 -0.92 1.48 -2.88
C PHE A 138 -1.52 2.83 -3.28
N PHE A 139 -0.70 3.87 -3.40
CA PHE A 139 -1.18 5.20 -3.79
C PHE A 139 -1.68 5.24 -5.23
N ARG A 140 -0.97 4.57 -6.15
CA ARG A 140 -1.40 4.43 -7.55
C ARG A 140 -2.82 3.85 -7.61
N TRP A 141 -3.05 2.76 -6.89
CA TRP A 141 -4.36 2.15 -6.78
C TRP A 141 -5.40 3.12 -6.17
N CYS A 142 -5.03 3.88 -5.14
CA CYS A 142 -5.93 4.86 -4.55
C CYS A 142 -6.34 5.96 -5.53
N PHE A 143 -5.42 6.45 -6.37
CA PHE A 143 -5.70 7.47 -7.38
C PHE A 143 -6.57 6.93 -8.52
N GLU A 144 -6.20 5.79 -9.11
CA GLU A 144 -6.96 5.17 -10.22
C GLU A 144 -8.42 4.90 -9.85
N ASN A 145 -8.67 4.60 -8.56
CA ASN A 145 -9.98 4.25 -8.04
C ASN A 145 -10.71 5.40 -7.33
N ASN A 146 -10.21 6.64 -7.42
CA ASN A 146 -10.79 7.83 -6.75
C ASN A 146 -11.04 7.64 -5.25
N ILE A 147 -10.21 6.84 -4.58
CA ILE A 147 -10.34 6.54 -3.15
C ILE A 147 -10.10 7.79 -2.31
N LEU A 148 -9.10 8.60 -2.67
CA LEU A 148 -8.78 9.83 -1.94
C LEU A 148 -9.94 10.81 -1.94
N ASN A 149 -10.59 11.02 -3.09
CA ASN A 149 -11.73 11.93 -3.21
C ASN A 149 -12.90 11.46 -2.33
N TYR A 150 -13.23 10.17 -2.40
CA TYR A 150 -14.29 9.60 -1.55
C TYR A 150 -14.00 9.79 -0.06
N VAL A 151 -12.76 9.54 0.36
CA VAL A 151 -12.34 9.71 1.76
C VAL A 151 -12.37 11.17 2.17
N LYS A 152 -11.98 12.10 1.28
CA LYS A 152 -12.05 13.55 1.53
C LYS A 152 -13.49 13.99 1.82
N ASP A 153 -14.43 13.55 0.99
CA ASP A 153 -15.84 13.95 1.09
C ASP A 153 -16.53 13.34 2.32
N ASN A 154 -16.08 12.16 2.78
CA ASN A 154 -16.68 11.42 3.88
C ASN A 154 -15.83 11.38 5.15
N LEU A 155 -14.85 12.28 5.27
CA LEU A 155 -13.79 12.21 6.29
C LEU A 155 -14.34 12.18 7.72
N SER A 156 -15.26 13.09 8.04
CA SER A 156 -15.85 13.19 9.39
C SER A 156 -16.59 11.91 9.79
N ILE A 157 -17.29 11.26 8.85
CA ILE A 157 -18.04 10.02 9.09
C ILE A 157 -17.06 8.86 9.36
N ILE A 158 -16.00 8.76 8.56
CA ILE A 158 -14.99 7.71 8.69
C ILE A 158 -14.23 7.85 10.02
N GLU A 159 -13.84 9.08 10.39
CA GLU A 159 -13.18 9.34 11.67
C GLU A 159 -14.07 9.01 12.87
N GLN A 160 -15.35 9.36 12.80
CA GLN A 160 -16.30 9.05 13.86
C GLN A 160 -16.51 7.54 13.99
N ASP A 161 -16.62 6.81 12.88
CA ASP A 161 -16.70 5.34 12.89
C ASP A 161 -15.45 4.70 13.50
N MET A 162 -14.26 5.24 13.20
CA MET A 162 -13.01 4.82 13.81
C MET A 162 -13.02 5.04 15.33
N LYS A 163 -13.39 6.24 15.79
CA LYS A 163 -13.48 6.57 17.22
C LYS A 163 -14.48 5.67 17.94
N ASN A 164 -15.65 5.43 17.36
CA ASN A 164 -16.70 4.58 17.93
C ASN A 164 -16.26 3.11 18.03
N SER A 165 -15.61 2.59 16.98
CA SER A 165 -15.13 1.21 16.94
C SER A 165 -14.01 0.93 17.94
N LEU A 166 -13.22 1.95 18.30
CA LEU A 166 -12.20 1.85 19.34
C LEU A 166 -12.79 1.94 20.75
N LYS A 167 -13.81 2.79 20.96
CA LYS A 167 -14.50 2.95 22.25
C LYS A 167 -15.31 1.72 22.65
N SER A 168 -16.00 1.08 21.71
CA SER A 168 -16.85 -0.10 21.99
C SER A 168 -16.08 -1.27 22.60
N LYS A 169 -14.80 -1.44 22.23
CA LYS A 169 -13.92 -2.47 22.83
C LYS A 169 -13.51 -2.16 24.27
N LYS A 170 -13.38 -0.88 24.63
CA LYS A 170 -12.95 -0.47 25.97
C LYS A 170 -14.02 -0.73 27.05
N ASN A 171 -15.29 -0.80 26.66
CA ASN A 171 -16.42 -1.00 27.56
C ASN A 171 -16.76 -2.49 27.82
N MET A 172 -16.08 -3.44 27.18
CA MET A 172 -16.25 -4.87 27.44
C MET A 172 -15.47 -5.27 28.69
N LYS A 173 -16.11 -5.18 29.86
CA LYS A 173 -15.58 -5.59 31.18
C LYS A 173 -15.52 -7.13 31.33
N THR A 174 -14.78 -7.83 30.49
CA THR A 174 -14.48 -9.26 30.74
C THR A 174 -13.00 -9.43 31.03
N PRO A 175 -12.62 -10.33 31.97
CA PRO A 175 -11.23 -10.50 32.37
C PRO A 175 -10.35 -10.85 31.16
N GLU A 176 -9.25 -10.12 30.99
CA GLU A 176 -8.40 -10.09 29.79
C GLU A 176 -7.81 -11.46 29.41
N SER A 177 -7.75 -12.41 30.35
CA SER A 177 -7.14 -13.73 30.16
C SER A 177 -7.95 -14.71 29.29
N CYS A 178 -9.21 -14.41 28.96
CA CYS A 178 -10.10 -15.33 28.22
C CYS A 178 -10.61 -14.82 26.85
N GLN A 179 -10.23 -13.61 26.43
CA GLN A 179 -10.77 -13.03 25.20
C GLN A 179 -10.05 -13.54 23.94
N LYS A 180 -10.75 -14.33 23.12
CA LYS A 180 -10.29 -14.72 21.78
C LYS A 180 -10.25 -13.49 20.86
N ARG A 181 -9.25 -13.39 19.97
CA ARG A 181 -9.13 -12.29 18.99
C ARG A 181 -10.41 -12.18 18.14
N GLN A 182 -11.13 -11.06 18.26
CA GLN A 182 -12.30 -10.75 17.45
C GLN A 182 -12.00 -9.67 16.39
N PRO A 183 -12.58 -9.78 15.18
CA PRO A 183 -12.42 -8.77 14.13
C PRO A 183 -13.02 -7.43 14.59
N LEU A 184 -12.39 -6.31 14.19
CA LEU A 184 -12.88 -4.96 14.52
C LEU A 184 -14.19 -4.62 13.79
N SER A 185 -14.38 -5.18 12.59
CA SER A 185 -15.53 -4.95 11.73
C SER A 185 -16.09 -6.27 11.20
N VAL A 186 -17.40 -6.44 11.30
CA VAL A 186 -18.13 -7.55 10.65
C VAL A 186 -18.32 -7.19 9.19
N SER A 187 -18.07 -8.15 8.30
CA SER A 187 -18.19 -7.92 6.85
C SER A 187 -19.66 -7.82 6.44
N ALA A 188 -20.02 -6.76 5.71
CA ALA A 188 -21.35 -6.61 5.10
C ALA A 188 -21.68 -7.78 4.16
N SER A 189 -20.68 -8.37 3.49
CA SER A 189 -20.85 -9.55 2.63
C SER A 189 -21.29 -10.83 3.37
N ARG A 190 -21.41 -10.81 4.71
CA ARG A 190 -22.00 -11.93 5.47
C ARG A 190 -23.54 -11.91 5.45
N SER A 191 -24.15 -10.81 5.03
CA SER A 191 -25.59 -10.71 4.78
C SER A 191 -25.87 -10.61 3.27
N VAL A 192 -27.09 -10.96 2.87
CA VAL A 192 -27.53 -10.84 1.48
C VAL A 192 -27.82 -9.36 1.19
N SER A 193 -27.07 -8.77 0.27
CA SER A 193 -27.29 -7.40 -0.21
C SER A 193 -27.78 -7.42 -1.65
N LYS A 194 -28.97 -6.85 -1.93
CA LYS A 194 -29.57 -6.79 -3.26
C LYS A 194 -29.18 -5.50 -3.98
N GLN A 195 -28.78 -5.59 -5.24
CA GLN A 195 -28.51 -4.42 -6.10
C GLN A 195 -29.27 -4.59 -7.42
N ASN A 196 -30.01 -3.57 -7.83
CA ASN A 196 -30.76 -3.57 -9.09
C ASN A 196 -29.96 -2.80 -10.14
N VAL A 197 -29.20 -3.51 -10.97
CA VAL A 197 -28.38 -2.92 -12.05
C VAL A 197 -28.83 -3.50 -13.39
N LYS A 198 -29.05 -2.62 -14.39
CA LYS A 198 -29.44 -3.01 -15.75
C LYS A 198 -28.19 -3.10 -16.62
N TYR A 199 -27.93 -4.26 -17.21
CA TYR A 199 -26.85 -4.47 -18.17
C TYR A 199 -27.40 -4.47 -19.60
N THR A 200 -26.72 -3.78 -20.52
CA THR A 200 -26.99 -3.85 -21.95
C THR A 200 -25.79 -4.52 -22.62
N VAL A 201 -25.98 -5.71 -23.18
CA VAL A 201 -24.95 -6.46 -23.89
C VAL A 201 -25.11 -6.17 -25.38
N LYS A 202 -24.03 -5.74 -26.04
CA LYS A 202 -23.94 -5.58 -27.49
C LYS A 202 -23.01 -6.67 -28.02
N PHE A 203 -23.39 -7.30 -29.12
CA PHE A 203 -22.55 -8.24 -29.85
C PHE A 203 -22.18 -7.59 -31.19
N ASP A 204 -20.90 -7.66 -31.54
CA ASP A 204 -20.37 -7.29 -32.87
C ASP A 204 -20.45 -8.50 -33.81
#